data_AF-A0A7W1CC03-F1
#
_entry.id   AF-A0A7W1CC03-F1
#
_cell.length_a   1.000
_cell.length_b   1.000
_cell.length_c   1.000
_cell.angle_alpha   90.00
_cell.angle_beta   90.00
_cell.angle_gamma   90.00
#
_symmetry.space_group_name_H-M   'P 1'
#
loop_
_entity.id
_entity.type
_entity.pdbx_description
1 polymer ?
#
loop_
_entity_poly.entity_id
_entity_poly.type
_entity_poly.pdbx_seq_one_letter_code
_entity_poly.pdbx_strand_id
1 'polypeptide(L)'
;MADKKLTFETSLQELERIVRRLEEGDSSLEDSLKLFEDGVRLSRECQERLNQAERRIEVLLKDENGNPTLQTIGKDDLREDSEPKIKKRIVFEDNEESPF
;
A
#
# COMPACT_ATOMS: atom_id res chain seq x y z
N MET A 1 25.48 22.76 4.97
CA MET A 1 25.03 21.81 3.94
C MET A 1 23.86 21.07 4.53
N ALA A 2 22.65 21.28 4.01
CA ALA A 2 21.46 20.65 4.58
C ALA A 2 21.61 19.14 4.47
N ASP A 3 21.50 18.46 5.60
CA ASP A 3 21.40 17.00 5.70
C ASP A 3 20.24 16.60 4.78
N LYS A 4 20.59 16.14 3.57
CA LYS A 4 19.62 15.80 2.54
C LYS A 4 19.04 14.47 2.98
N LYS A 5 18.15 14.50 3.98
CA LYS A 5 17.21 13.41 4.24
C LYS A 5 16.72 13.03 2.86
N LEU A 6 17.05 11.82 2.40
CA LEU A 6 16.57 11.36 1.11
C LEU A 6 15.05 11.60 1.13
N THR A 7 14.48 12.23 0.11
CA THR A 7 13.02 12.29 0.02
C THR A 7 12.55 10.96 -0.54
N PHE A 8 11.25 10.66 -0.44
CA PHE A 8 10.70 9.45 -1.06
C PHE A 8 11.06 9.38 -2.56
N GLU A 9 10.90 10.52 -3.24
CA GLU A 9 11.19 10.70 -4.66
C GLU A 9 12.67 10.48 -4.96
N THR A 10 13.56 10.94 -4.08
CA THR A 10 15.01 10.73 -4.24
C THR A 10 15.36 9.24 -4.09
N SER A 11 14.83 8.56 -3.08
CA SER A 11 15.07 7.12 -2.88
C SER A 11 14.50 6.29 -4.02
N LEU A 12 13.33 6.67 -4.56
CA LEU A 12 12.71 6.02 -5.71
C LEU A 12 13.56 6.20 -6.98
N GLN A 13 14.04 7.41 -7.27
CA GLN A 13 14.90 7.68 -8.42
C GLN A 13 16.21 6.86 -8.38
N GLU A 14 16.83 6.75 -7.20
CA GLU A 14 18.03 5.94 -7.02
C GLU A 14 17.74 4.45 -7.20
N LEU A 15 16.60 3.97 -6.69
CA LEU A 15 16.17 2.58 -6.88
C LEU A 15 15.97 2.26 -8.36
N GLU A 16 15.29 3.13 -9.12
CA GLU A 16 15.11 2.97 -10.56
C GLU A 16 16.45 2.94 -11.30
N ARG A 17 17.42 3.77 -10.89
CA ARG A 17 18.77 3.79 -11.47
C ARG A 17 19.50 2.47 -11.23
N ILE A 18 19.37 1.90 -10.03
CA ILE A 18 19.94 0.60 -9.68
C ILE A 18 19.31 -0.50 -10.52
N VAL A 19 17.98 -0.52 -10.64
CA VAL A 19 17.26 -1.52 -11.46
C VAL A 19 17.74 -1.45 -12.90
N ARG A 20 17.80 -0.26 -13.50
CA ARG A 20 18.32 -0.09 -14.87
C ARG A 20 19.74 -0.65 -15.04
N ARG A 21 20.64 -0.36 -14.11
CA ARG A 21 22.02 -0.89 -14.14
C ARG A 21 22.10 -2.41 -14.01
N LEU A 22 21.20 -3.01 -13.21
CA LEU A 22 21.10 -4.46 -13.09
C LEU A 22 20.55 -5.10 -14.36
N GLU A 23 19.59 -4.45 -15.03
CA GLU A 23 19.01 -4.90 -16.31
C GLU A 23 19.98 -4.78 -17.49
N GLU A 24 20.86 -3.77 -17.48
CA GLU A 24 21.90 -3.57 -18.50
C GLU A 24 22.90 -4.74 -18.53
N GLY A 25 23.15 -5.41 -17.40
CA GLY A 25 23.99 -6.62 -17.35
C GLY A 25 25.49 -6.40 -17.56
N ASP A 26 25.95 -5.17 -17.77
CA ASP A 26 27.36 -4.80 -17.97
C ASP A 26 28.18 -4.68 -16.66
N SER A 27 27.59 -5.10 -15.53
CA SER A 27 28.22 -5.02 -14.21
C SER A 27 28.98 -6.30 -13.85
N SER A 28 30.08 -6.17 -13.10
CA SER A 28 30.75 -7.34 -12.51
C SER A 28 29.83 -8.04 -11.50
N LEU A 29 30.12 -9.29 -11.15
CA LEU A 29 29.34 -10.02 -10.13
C LEU A 29 29.33 -9.27 -8.79
N GLU A 30 30.49 -8.77 -8.36
CA GLU A 30 30.63 -8.03 -7.10
C GLU A 30 29.84 -6.72 -7.12
N ASP A 31 29.87 -6.00 -8.24
CA ASP A 31 29.09 -4.77 -8.40
C ASP A 31 27.59 -5.04 -8.47
N SER A 32 27.19 -6.14 -9.12
CA SER A 32 25.79 -6.56 -9.20
C SER A 32 25.23 -6.92 -7.81
N LEU A 33 26.04 -7.57 -6.97
CA LEU A 33 25.66 -7.86 -5.58
C LEU A 33 25.49 -6.59 -4.76
N LYS A 34 26.42 -5.62 -4.88
CA LYS A 34 26.29 -4.32 -4.19
C LYS A 34 25.06 -3.55 -4.65
N LEU A 35 24.84 -3.49 -5.96
CA LEU A 35 23.64 -2.85 -6.54
C LEU A 35 22.36 -3.50 -6.01
N PHE A 36 22.32 -4.82 -5.93
CA PHE A 36 21.18 -5.54 -5.39
C PHE A 36 20.94 -5.22 -3.90
N GLU A 37 21.98 -5.25 -3.06
CA GLU A 37 21.89 -4.90 -1.65
C GLU A 37 21.37 -3.47 -1.44
N ASP A 38 21.90 -2.50 -2.20
CA ASP A 38 21.44 -1.12 -2.16
C ASP A 38 19.99 -0.98 -2.65
N GLY A 39 19.61 -1.71 -3.70
CA GLY A 39 18.23 -1.75 -4.20
C GLY A 39 17.24 -2.27 -3.14
N VAL A 40 17.60 -3.34 -2.44
CA VAL A 40 16.78 -3.89 -1.34
C VAL A 40 16.65 -2.88 -0.20
N ARG A 41 17.74 -2.19 0.16
CA ARG A 41 17.72 -1.16 1.21
C ARG A 41 16.80 0.01 0.82
N LEU A 42 16.94 0.54 -0.39
CA LEU A 42 16.10 1.64 -0.88
C LEU A 42 14.62 1.24 -0.99
N SER A 43 14.33 0.02 -1.44
CA SER A 43 12.96 -0.51 -1.50
C SER A 43 12.29 -0.51 -0.12
N ARG A 44 12.99 -0.98 0.91
CA ARG A 44 12.50 -0.95 2.30
C ARG A 44 12.24 0.47 2.78
N GLU A 45 13.17 1.38 2.50
CA GLU A 45 13.04 2.78 2.89
C GLU A 45 11.82 3.46 2.23
N CYS A 46 11.59 3.20 0.94
CA CYS A 46 10.41 3.67 0.24
C CYS A 46 9.12 3.15 0.89
N GLN A 47 9.08 1.85 1.21
CA GLN A 47 7.91 1.24 1.87
C GLN A 47 7.65 1.85 3.25
N GLU A 48 8.69 2.06 4.06
CA GLU A 48 8.55 2.67 5.38
C GLU A 48 7.97 4.09 5.31
N ARG A 49 8.38 4.87 4.32
CA ARG A 49 7.86 6.23 4.10
C ARG A 49 6.40 6.22 3.68
N LEU A 50 6.02 5.30 2.78
CA LEU A 50 4.62 5.12 2.39
C LEU A 50 3.76 4.72 3.59
N ASN A 51 4.23 3.77 4.40
CA ASN A 51 3.53 3.35 5.63
C ASN A 51 3.38 4.52 6.63
N GLN A 52 4.38 5.38 6.76
CA GLN A 52 4.30 6.57 7.61
C GLN A 52 3.29 7.59 7.08
N ALA A 53 3.25 7.79 5.76
CA ALA A 53 2.28 8.67 5.12
C ALA A 53 0.85 8.14 5.30
N GLU A 54 0.63 6.84 5.10
CA GLU A 54 -0.65 6.16 5.30
C GLU A 54 -1.15 6.32 6.74
N ARG A 55 -0.31 6.03 7.74
CA ARG A 55 -0.66 6.23 9.16
C ARG A 55 -1.01 7.68 9.49
N ARG A 56 -0.33 8.64 8.88
CA ARG A 56 -0.63 10.06 9.08
C ARG A 56 -2.00 10.40 8.52
N ILE A 57 -2.36 9.86 7.36
CA ILE A 57 -3.68 10.00 6.75
C ILE A 57 -4.75 9.37 7.66
N GLU A 58 -4.52 8.14 8.13
CA GLU A 58 -5.44 7.45 9.06
C GLU A 58 -5.74 8.26 10.33
N VAL A 59 -4.72 8.89 10.92
CA VAL A 59 -4.89 9.74 12.11
C VAL A 59 -5.72 10.99 11.79
N LEU A 60 -5.52 11.61 10.62
CA LEU A 60 -6.25 12.81 10.21
C LEU A 60 -7.71 12.53 9.85
N LEU A 61 -8.02 11.31 9.43
CA LEU A 61 -9.37 10.87 9.07
C LEU A 61 -10.19 10.42 10.29
N LYS A 62 -9.69 10.56 11.52
CA LYS A 62 -10.47 10.24 12.72
C LYS A 62 -11.54 11.30 12.97
N ASP A 63 -12.78 10.87 13.17
CA ASP A 63 -13.90 11.76 13.49
C ASP A 63 -13.85 12.27 14.96
N GLU A 64 -14.78 13.17 15.33
CA GLU A 64 -14.90 13.71 16.70
C GLU A 64 -15.18 12.64 17.77
N ASN A 65 -15.56 11.42 17.35
CA ASN A 65 -15.79 10.26 18.21
C ASN A 65 -14.58 9.31 18.27
N GLY A 66 -13.46 9.65 17.60
CA GLY A 66 -12.23 8.86 17.57
C GLY A 66 -12.27 7.67 16.60
N ASN A 67 -13.31 7.55 15.77
CA ASN A 67 -13.45 6.47 14.80
C ASN A 67 -12.66 6.78 13.52
N PRO A 68 -11.87 5.82 12.99
CA PRO A 68 -11.18 6.00 11.72
C PRO A 68 -12.19 6.08 10.56
N THR A 69 -12.30 7.24 9.90
CA THR A 69 -13.06 7.39 8.65
C THR A 69 -12.18 6.99 7.47
N LEU A 70 -11.91 5.69 7.34
CA LEU A 70 -11.35 5.18 6.09
C LEU A 70 -12.46 5.13 5.05
N GLN A 71 -12.59 6.19 4.23
CA GLN A 71 -13.08 5.96 2.87
C GLN A 71 -11.97 5.18 2.17
N THR A 72 -12.05 3.85 2.25
CA THR A 72 -11.30 2.97 1.39
C THR A 72 -11.53 3.45 -0.04
N ILE A 73 -10.52 4.02 -0.70
CA ILE A 73 -10.52 4.09 -2.15
C ILE A 73 -10.44 2.62 -2.55
N GLY A 74 -11.60 2.06 -2.91
CA GLY A 74 -11.80 0.63 -2.97
C GLY A 74 -10.81 0.01 -3.95
N LYS A 75 -10.01 -0.94 -3.46
CA LYS A 75 -9.41 -1.95 -4.33
C LYS A 75 -10.47 -2.92 -4.90
N ASP A 76 -11.75 -2.64 -4.65
CA ASP A 76 -12.93 -3.29 -5.20
C ASP A 76 -13.55 -2.55 -6.41
N ASP A 77 -13.04 -1.37 -6.80
CA ASP A 77 -13.51 -0.65 -8.00
C ASP A 77 -12.80 -1.08 -9.31
N LEU A 78 -11.90 -2.08 -9.25
CA LEU A 78 -11.24 -2.68 -10.43
C LEU A 78 -11.80 -4.05 -10.82
N ARG A 79 -12.99 -4.42 -10.32
CA ARG A 79 -13.77 -5.51 -10.92
C ARG A 79 -14.77 -4.91 -11.90
N GLU A 80 -14.35 -4.74 -13.15
CA GLU A 80 -15.30 -4.78 -14.27
C GLU A 80 -16.03 -6.13 -14.21
N ASP A 81 -17.35 -6.09 -14.30
CA ASP A 81 -18.32 -7.20 -14.17
C ASP A 81 -18.59 -7.75 -12.77
N SER A 82 -19.52 -7.13 -12.03
CA SER A 82 -20.64 -7.80 -11.35
C SER A 82 -21.66 -6.77 -10.83
N GLU A 83 -22.92 -6.89 -11.28
CA GLU A 83 -24.05 -5.97 -11.05
C GLU A 83 -24.30 -5.52 -9.58
N PRO A 84 -24.88 -4.32 -9.36
CA PRO A 84 -25.19 -3.84 -8.03
C PRO A 84 -26.47 -4.51 -7.51
N LYS A 85 -26.35 -5.43 -6.55
CA LYS A 85 -27.53 -6.01 -5.87
C LYS A 85 -27.87 -5.22 -4.60
N ILE A 86 -28.66 -4.15 -4.78
CA ILE A 86 -29.36 -3.48 -3.67
C ILE A 86 -30.61 -4.30 -3.31
N LYS A 87 -30.83 -4.48 -1.99
CA LYS A 87 -32.03 -4.94 -1.26
C LYS A 87 -32.12 -6.44 -0.94
N LYS A 88 -31.82 -6.78 0.31
CA LYS A 88 -32.73 -7.60 1.12
C LYS A 88 -32.97 -6.95 2.48
N ARG A 89 -34.19 -6.44 2.62
CA ARG A 89 -34.85 -6.03 3.86
C ARG A 89 -34.77 -7.22 4.83
N ILE A 90 -34.07 -7.08 5.96
CA ILE A 90 -34.16 -8.06 7.04
C ILE A 90 -35.56 -7.90 7.61
N VAL A 91 -36.44 -8.84 7.25
CA VAL A 91 -37.70 -9.07 7.93
C VAL A 91 -37.35 -9.94 9.13
N PHE A 92 -37.69 -9.47 10.33
CA PHE A 92 -37.67 -10.29 11.54
C PHE A 92 -38.78 -11.33 11.35
N GLU A 93 -38.42 -12.60 11.19
CA GLU A 93 -39.37 -13.71 11.32
C GLU A 93 -39.18 -14.33 12.70
N ASP A 94 -40.21 -14.11 13.51
CA ASP A 94 -40.48 -14.82 14.75
C ASP A 94 -40.44 -16.34 14.51
N ASN A 95 -39.70 -17.00 15.41
CA ASN A 95 -40.05 -18.24 16.10
C ASN A 95 -41.30 -18.97 15.58
N GLU A 96 -41.16 -20.24 15.17
CA GLU A 96 -41.98 -21.38 15.63
C GLU A 96 -41.33 -22.72 15.23
N GLU A 97 -40.89 -23.44 16.26
CA GLU A 97 -40.90 -24.89 16.50
C GLU A 97 -40.98 -25.95 15.36
N SER A 98 -40.08 -26.94 15.49
CA SER A 98 -40.35 -28.41 15.45
C SER A 98 -40.30 -29.14 14.08
N PRO A 99 -40.17 -30.49 14.04
CA PRO A 99 -39.17 -31.34 14.69
C PRO A 99 -38.53 -32.30 13.67
N PHE A 100 -37.21 -32.19 13.49
CA PHE A 100 -36.32 -33.32 13.20
C PHE A 100 -34.94 -33.00 13.76
#